data_AF-A0A975GYG2-F1
#
_entry.id   AF-A0A975GYG2-F1
#
_cell.length_a   1.000
_cell.length_b   1.000
_cell.length_c   1.000
_cell.angle_alpha   90.00
_cell.angle_beta   90.00
_cell.angle_gamma   90.00
#
_symmetry.space_group_name_H-M   'P 1'
#
loop_
_entity.id
_entity.type
_entity.pdbx_description
1 polymer ?
#
loop_
_entity_poly.entity_id
_entity_poly.type
_entity_poly.pdbx_seq_one_letter_code
_entity_poly.pdbx_strand_id
1 'polypeptide(L)'
;MSPAIQRLLFAAALVAVTPASALAEWRRAQSEHFVVYSDGSERALRDYTAKLERFDSLLTARMGGARAEARRLPVYLVGDGRALRVAVPGLPPGIAGYYSSSSTDVFAVLIRGESDDILLHEYSHHVMARAGDVPYPGWFREGFAEFFATATVSESGAASFGLPNAGRLQALAQQRWLPMDVVLRADGSLGVAGQQQMGMYYAQSWALTHWLLADPARIRSLSSYVTAVNGGQDPVAAWQAIFGMTPDQLTAQLRAHVRNRLTYATLDIPPIRPVITVTTLSPAADTVILPAINARSWNPEATDGPALLATLRAAAARFPDDPLALVAVGRAEMRWGDEAAAETALTHALDLQADDVEGLILMADLATRRGRDATDDAERTRQFELAQGFVARALEADPTDQRVYNAQARLPRRIRG
;
A
#
# COMPACT_ATOMS: atom_id res chain seq x y z
N MET A 1 8.47 77.00 35.64
CA MET A 1 7.51 76.91 34.52
C MET A 1 8.05 75.90 33.51
N SER A 2 7.25 74.88 33.26
CA SER A 2 7.25 73.89 32.16
C SER A 2 8.46 72.97 31.90
N PRO A 3 8.26 71.63 32.02
CA PRO A 3 9.13 70.61 31.45
C PRO A 3 8.69 70.34 30.00
N ALA A 4 9.58 70.59 29.03
CA ALA A 4 9.34 70.22 27.65
C ALA A 4 10.63 69.71 27.02
N ILE A 5 10.55 68.46 26.54
CA ILE A 5 11.34 67.89 25.45
C ILE A 5 12.75 67.41 25.84
N GLN A 6 12.82 66.16 26.30
CA GLN A 6 13.91 65.25 25.95
C GLN A 6 13.35 63.82 25.86
N ARG A 7 12.51 63.62 24.84
CA ARG A 7 12.20 62.29 24.30
C ARG A 7 13.08 62.11 23.09
N LEU A 8 14.07 61.21 23.13
CA LEU A 8 14.55 60.50 21.94
C LEU A 8 15.61 59.45 22.29
N LEU A 9 15.39 58.26 21.73
CA LEU A 9 16.34 57.16 21.46
C LEU A 9 16.50 56.06 22.51
N PHE A 10 15.43 55.27 22.68
CA PHE A 10 15.57 53.82 22.75
C PHE A 10 14.81 53.23 21.55
N ALA A 11 15.51 53.11 20.42
CA ALA A 11 15.02 52.30 19.30
C ALA A 11 15.28 50.85 19.66
N ALA A 12 14.30 50.19 20.28
CA ALA A 12 14.29 48.75 20.44
C ALA A 12 14.16 48.13 19.04
N ALA A 13 15.26 47.59 18.52
CA ALA A 13 15.25 46.70 17.38
C ALA A 13 14.53 45.41 17.81
N LEU A 14 13.21 45.39 17.66
CA LEU A 14 12.42 44.17 17.71
C LEU A 14 12.77 43.37 16.46
N VAL A 15 13.78 42.51 16.55
CA VAL A 15 13.96 41.43 15.59
C VAL A 15 12.74 40.54 15.74
N ALA A 16 11.79 40.68 14.82
CA ALA A 16 10.70 39.74 14.66
C ALA A 16 11.34 38.41 14.24
N VAL A 17 11.64 37.56 15.24
CA VAL A 17 11.83 36.14 15.00
C VAL A 17 10.46 35.62 14.62
N THR A 18 10.11 35.72 13.33
CA THR A 18 9.03 34.91 12.78
C THR A 18 9.44 33.47 13.09
N PRO A 19 8.64 32.70 13.84
CA PRO A 19 8.93 31.28 13.97
C PRO A 19 8.96 30.76 12.54
N ALA A 20 10.14 30.35 12.07
CA ALA A 20 10.21 29.46 10.94
C ALA A 20 9.45 28.24 11.43
N SER A 21 8.18 28.11 11.03
CA SER A 21 7.47 26.85 11.15
C SER A 21 8.43 25.83 10.56
N ALA A 22 8.98 24.98 11.42
CA ALA A 22 9.90 23.95 10.98
C ALA A 22 9.12 23.13 9.95
N LEU A 23 9.45 23.33 8.68
CA LEU A 23 8.96 22.55 7.57
C LEU A 23 9.16 21.08 7.95
N ALA A 24 8.11 20.25 7.77
CA ALA A 24 8.18 18.86 8.17
C ALA A 24 9.18 18.17 7.21
N GLU A 25 10.33 17.78 7.73
CA GLU A 25 11.39 17.28 6.88
C GLU A 25 11.09 15.83 6.45
N TRP A 26 10.38 15.69 5.33
CA TRP A 26 10.09 14.40 4.73
C TRP A 26 11.38 13.68 4.34
N ARG A 27 11.45 12.40 4.70
CA ARG A 27 12.56 11.50 4.39
C ARG A 27 12.03 10.27 3.67
N ARG A 28 12.86 9.71 2.80
CA ARG A 28 12.63 8.46 2.07
C ARG A 28 13.66 7.44 2.55
N ALA A 29 13.21 6.32 3.09
CA ALA A 29 14.02 5.15 3.41
C ALA A 29 13.78 4.06 2.37
N GLN A 30 14.85 3.57 1.74
CA GLN A 30 14.78 2.49 0.75
C GLN A 30 15.52 1.27 1.26
N SER A 31 14.88 0.10 1.14
CA SER A 31 15.44 -1.22 1.42
C SER A 31 15.20 -2.18 0.23
N GLU A 32 15.33 -3.49 0.43
CA GLU A 32 15.16 -4.49 -0.63
C GLU A 32 13.70 -4.53 -1.13
N HIS A 33 12.72 -4.56 -0.22
CA HIS A 33 11.31 -4.76 -0.52
C HIS A 33 10.41 -3.55 -0.26
N PHE A 34 10.94 -2.46 0.30
CA PHE A 34 10.13 -1.31 0.71
C PHE A 34 10.78 0.03 0.35
N VAL A 35 9.92 1.02 0.10
CA VAL A 35 10.28 2.44 0.12
C VAL A 35 9.34 3.15 1.09
N VAL A 36 9.86 3.60 2.22
CA VAL A 36 9.07 4.22 3.30
C VAL A 36 9.31 5.72 3.33
N TYR A 37 8.24 6.50 3.35
CA TYR A 37 8.26 7.96 3.42
C TYR A 37 7.74 8.43 4.77
N SER A 38 8.40 9.41 5.40
CA SER A 38 7.88 10.02 6.63
C SER A 38 8.48 11.38 6.91
N ASP A 39 7.69 12.31 7.45
CA ASP A 39 8.11 13.56 8.11
C ASP A 39 8.55 13.37 9.58
N GLY A 40 8.66 12.13 10.05
CA GLY A 40 9.16 11.78 11.39
C GLY A 40 10.70 11.72 11.49
N SER A 41 11.20 11.33 12.65
CA SER A 41 12.65 11.14 12.85
C SER A 41 13.23 10.04 11.95
N GLU A 42 14.46 10.23 11.46
CA GLU A 42 15.18 9.21 10.68
C GLU A 42 15.28 7.87 11.42
N ARG A 43 15.52 7.89 12.74
CA ARG A 43 15.58 6.67 13.56
C ARG A 43 14.29 5.87 13.48
N ALA A 44 13.14 6.51 13.72
CA ALA A 44 11.84 5.84 13.64
C ALA A 44 11.56 5.31 12.22
N LEU A 45 11.96 6.07 11.19
CA LEU A 45 11.83 5.66 9.80
C LEU A 45 12.66 4.40 9.48
N ARG A 46 13.92 4.35 9.94
CA ARG A 46 14.79 3.16 9.79
C ARG A 46 14.25 1.97 10.57
N ASP A 47 13.83 2.18 11.82
CA ASP A 47 13.29 1.12 12.68
C ASP A 47 12.03 0.50 12.06
N TYR A 48 11.13 1.33 11.50
CA TYR A 48 9.93 0.86 10.82
C TYR A 48 10.25 0.13 9.51
N THR A 49 11.15 0.67 8.69
CA THR A 49 11.59 0.00 7.46
C THR A 49 12.20 -1.37 7.77
N ALA A 50 13.01 -1.47 8.84
CA ALA A 50 13.58 -2.74 9.28
C ALA A 50 12.53 -3.72 9.81
N LYS A 51 11.47 -3.24 10.48
CA LYS A 51 10.32 -4.07 10.87
C LYS A 51 9.67 -4.73 9.66
N LEU A 52 9.45 -3.97 8.58
CA LEU A 52 8.82 -4.49 7.36
C LEU A 52 9.68 -5.56 6.67
N GLU A 53 10.99 -5.35 6.55
CA GLU A 53 11.92 -6.34 6.00
C GLU A 53 11.98 -7.64 6.83
N ARG A 54 11.89 -7.53 8.15
CA ARG A 54 11.80 -8.70 9.04
C ARG A 54 10.49 -9.45 8.84
N PHE A 55 9.39 -8.73 8.64
CA PHE A 55 8.09 -9.33 8.35
C PHE A 55 8.08 -10.05 7.00
N ASP A 56 8.64 -9.45 5.95
CA ASP A 56 8.84 -10.14 4.67
C ASP A 56 9.64 -11.43 4.84
N SER A 57 10.74 -11.37 5.61
CA SER A 57 11.59 -12.54 5.88
C SER A 57 10.84 -13.67 6.57
N LEU A 58 9.94 -13.35 7.51
CA LEU A 58 9.05 -14.32 8.15
C LEU A 58 8.12 -14.99 7.14
N LEU A 59 7.43 -14.20 6.31
CA LEU A 59 6.48 -14.72 5.33
C LEU A 59 7.19 -15.58 4.27
N THR A 60 8.34 -15.12 3.77
CA THR A 60 9.17 -15.86 2.81
C THR A 60 9.64 -17.19 3.38
N ALA A 61 10.12 -17.20 4.63
CA ALA A 61 10.53 -18.43 5.32
C ALA A 61 9.36 -19.42 5.47
N ARG A 62 8.12 -18.93 5.63
CA ARG A 62 6.94 -19.78 5.79
C ARG A 62 6.40 -20.34 4.48
N MET A 63 6.48 -19.56 3.39
CA MET A 63 5.92 -19.91 2.08
C MET A 63 6.87 -20.76 1.22
N GLY A 64 8.17 -20.81 1.53
CA GLY A 64 9.13 -21.70 0.84
C GLY A 64 9.37 -21.38 -0.64
N GLY A 65 8.96 -20.19 -1.10
CA GLY A 65 9.07 -19.77 -2.48
C GLY A 65 10.46 -19.21 -2.82
N ALA A 66 10.83 -19.32 -4.11
CA ALA A 66 11.95 -18.56 -4.65
C ALA A 66 11.65 -17.06 -4.52
N ARG A 67 12.67 -16.26 -4.18
CA ARG A 67 12.59 -14.79 -4.25
C ARG A 67 12.32 -14.38 -5.70
N ALA A 68 11.07 -14.12 -6.05
CA ALA A 68 10.78 -13.30 -7.22
C ALA A 68 11.46 -11.94 -7.04
N GLU A 69 11.83 -11.27 -8.13
CA GLU A 69 12.41 -9.93 -8.02
C GLU A 69 11.50 -9.02 -7.19
N ALA A 70 12.07 -8.45 -6.13
CA ALA A 70 11.35 -7.67 -5.15
C ALA A 70 10.82 -6.40 -5.80
N ARG A 71 9.51 -6.36 -6.07
CA ARG A 71 8.80 -5.12 -6.33
C ARG A 71 8.65 -4.38 -5.01
N ARG A 72 9.26 -3.19 -4.90
CA ARG A 72 9.26 -2.43 -3.65
C ARG A 72 7.87 -1.86 -3.39
N LEU A 73 7.37 -2.01 -2.18
CA LEU A 73 6.11 -1.40 -1.75
C LEU A 73 6.34 0.02 -1.21
N PRO A 74 5.73 1.06 -1.79
CA PRO A 74 5.70 2.39 -1.20
C PRO A 74 4.80 2.44 0.05
N VAL A 75 5.34 2.94 1.16
CA VAL A 75 4.61 3.13 2.43
C VAL A 75 4.80 4.56 2.91
N TYR A 76 3.72 5.28 3.18
CA TYR A 76 3.74 6.67 3.66
C TYR A 76 3.29 6.71 5.12
N LEU A 77 4.18 7.11 6.03
CA LEU A 77 3.92 7.22 7.45
C LEU A 77 3.63 8.68 7.82
N VAL A 78 2.36 8.99 8.04
CA VAL A 78 1.86 10.35 8.33
C VAL A 78 1.69 10.60 9.81
N GLY A 79 1.70 11.88 10.23
CA GLY A 79 1.62 12.24 11.64
C GLY A 79 0.29 11.97 12.31
N ASP A 80 -0.83 12.11 11.60
CA ASP A 80 -2.17 12.01 12.18
C ASP A 80 -3.26 11.69 11.15
N GLY A 81 -4.50 11.54 11.63
CA GLY A 81 -5.66 11.29 10.77
C GLY A 81 -6.03 12.45 9.84
N ARG A 82 -5.60 13.69 10.13
CA ARG A 82 -5.82 14.83 9.21
C ARG A 82 -4.91 14.68 8.00
N ALA A 83 -3.63 14.39 8.21
CA ALA A 83 -2.67 14.13 7.13
C ALA A 83 -3.11 12.92 6.29
N LEU A 84 -3.58 11.84 6.94
CA LEU A 84 -4.15 10.68 6.25
C LEU A 84 -5.29 11.08 5.30
N ARG A 85 -6.22 11.95 5.74
CA ARG A 85 -7.34 12.41 4.91
C ARG A 85 -6.96 13.41 3.81
N VAL A 86 -5.79 14.05 3.89
CA VAL A 86 -5.26 14.82 2.76
C VAL A 86 -4.82 13.87 1.65
N ALA A 87 -4.14 12.78 2.02
CA ALA A 87 -3.67 11.76 1.08
C ALA A 87 -4.83 10.91 0.52
N VAL A 88 -5.81 10.58 1.36
CA VAL A 88 -6.93 9.70 1.00
C VAL A 88 -8.23 10.32 1.54
N PRO A 89 -8.87 11.23 0.77
CA PRO A 89 -10.10 11.87 1.20
C PRO A 89 -11.25 10.86 1.30
N GLY A 90 -12.24 11.16 2.16
CA GLY A 90 -13.43 10.32 2.33
C GLY A 90 -13.27 9.13 3.28
N LEU A 91 -12.09 8.90 3.85
CA LEU A 91 -11.92 7.88 4.90
C LEU A 91 -12.76 8.21 6.15
N PRO A 92 -13.48 7.22 6.71
CA PRO A 92 -14.20 7.39 7.97
C PRO A 92 -13.27 7.84 9.12
N PRO A 93 -13.78 8.58 10.12
CA PRO A 93 -13.05 8.84 11.35
C PRO A 93 -12.62 7.54 12.05
N GLY A 94 -11.46 7.55 12.71
CA GLY A 94 -10.96 6.40 13.48
C GLY A 94 -10.22 5.34 12.66
N ILE A 95 -10.04 5.54 11.36
CA ILE A 95 -9.19 4.69 10.51
C ILE A 95 -7.71 5.06 10.70
N ALA A 96 -6.88 4.06 10.99
CA ALA A 96 -5.44 4.22 11.25
C ALA A 96 -4.57 4.12 9.98
N GLY A 97 -5.13 3.66 8.86
CA GLY A 97 -4.37 3.47 7.64
C GLY A 97 -5.22 3.11 6.43
N TYR A 98 -4.62 3.21 5.26
CA TYR A 98 -5.20 2.88 3.97
C TYR A 98 -4.21 2.08 3.14
N TYR A 99 -4.72 1.11 2.40
CA TYR A 99 -3.97 0.32 1.44
C TYR A 99 -4.63 0.39 0.07
N SER A 100 -3.84 0.62 -0.97
CA SER A 100 -4.26 0.51 -2.36
C SER A 100 -3.64 -0.74 -2.99
N SER A 101 -4.48 -1.57 -3.61
CA SER A 101 -4.09 -2.75 -4.40
C SER A 101 -4.59 -2.65 -5.84
N SER A 102 -4.74 -1.43 -6.36
CA SER A 102 -5.32 -1.21 -7.68
C SER A 102 -4.38 -1.65 -8.81
N SER A 103 -4.93 -1.87 -10.01
CA SER A 103 -4.13 -2.10 -11.23
C SER A 103 -3.29 -0.88 -11.66
N THR A 104 -3.53 0.28 -11.04
CA THR A 104 -2.83 1.53 -11.38
C THR A 104 -1.62 1.73 -10.47
N ASP A 105 -1.83 1.63 -9.16
CA ASP A 105 -0.82 1.84 -8.14
C ASP A 105 -1.11 0.98 -6.90
N VAL A 106 -0.02 0.61 -6.22
CA VAL A 106 -0.02 -0.19 -5.00
C VAL A 106 0.82 0.54 -3.97
N PHE A 107 0.20 0.94 -2.86
CA PHE A 107 0.87 1.69 -1.80
C PHE A 107 0.07 1.64 -0.50
N ALA A 108 0.72 2.00 0.60
CA ALA A 108 0.06 2.16 1.90
C ALA A 108 0.27 3.56 2.48
N VAL A 109 -0.72 4.06 3.22
CA VAL A 109 -0.60 5.28 4.03
C VAL A 109 -1.05 4.94 5.45
N LEU A 110 -0.18 5.13 6.44
CA LEU A 110 -0.44 4.76 7.83
C LEU A 110 -0.19 5.94 8.77
N ILE A 111 -0.96 6.04 9.84
CA ILE A 111 -0.67 6.98 10.93
C ILE A 111 0.47 6.40 11.77
N ARG A 112 1.52 7.19 11.98
CA ARG A 112 2.66 6.80 12.81
C ARG A 112 2.22 6.43 14.23
N GLY A 113 2.73 5.31 14.73
CA GLY A 113 2.49 4.86 16.11
C GLY A 113 1.13 4.19 16.32
N GLU A 114 0.25 4.18 15.32
CA GLU A 114 -0.98 3.38 15.32
C GLU A 114 -0.70 1.96 14.82
N SER A 115 -1.73 1.10 14.87
CA SER A 115 -1.66 -0.28 14.34
C SER A 115 -1.37 -0.28 12.84
N ASP A 116 -0.47 -1.18 12.43
CA ASP A 116 -0.16 -1.46 11.03
C ASP A 116 -0.65 -2.83 10.56
N ASP A 117 -1.58 -3.44 11.31
CA ASP A 117 -2.16 -4.75 11.01
C ASP A 117 -2.74 -4.77 9.59
N ILE A 118 -3.33 -3.66 9.12
CA ILE A 118 -3.83 -3.54 7.74
C ILE A 118 -2.71 -3.66 6.70
N LEU A 119 -1.55 -3.01 6.93
CA LEU A 119 -0.42 -3.14 6.02
C LEU A 119 0.15 -4.56 6.05
N LEU A 120 0.28 -5.16 7.23
CA LEU A 120 0.82 -6.52 7.37
C LEU A 120 -0.14 -7.56 6.76
N HIS A 121 -1.46 -7.36 6.89
CA HIS A 121 -2.49 -8.17 6.22
C HIS A 121 -2.35 -8.09 4.70
N GLU A 122 -2.34 -6.89 4.14
CA GLU A 122 -2.26 -6.69 2.69
C GLU A 122 -0.91 -7.12 2.11
N TYR A 123 0.17 -6.94 2.87
CA TYR A 123 1.48 -7.45 2.48
C TYR A 123 1.55 -8.99 2.51
N SER A 124 0.79 -9.64 3.40
CA SER A 124 0.67 -11.10 3.39
C SER A 124 0.03 -11.60 2.08
N HIS A 125 -0.98 -10.88 1.56
CA HIS A 125 -1.53 -11.16 0.23
C HIS A 125 -0.48 -10.99 -0.88
N HIS A 126 0.38 -9.98 -0.78
CA HIS A 126 1.48 -9.79 -1.73
C HIS A 126 2.48 -10.94 -1.76
N VAL A 127 2.92 -11.42 -0.60
CA VAL A 127 3.83 -12.56 -0.55
C VAL A 127 3.13 -13.83 -1.03
N MET A 128 1.86 -14.02 -0.69
CA MET A 128 1.09 -15.16 -1.17
C MET A 128 0.98 -15.18 -2.71
N ALA A 129 0.73 -14.02 -3.33
CA ALA A 129 0.67 -13.89 -4.79
C ALA A 129 2.03 -14.16 -5.48
N ARG A 130 3.16 -13.91 -4.80
CA ARG A 130 4.51 -14.20 -5.31
C ARG A 130 4.89 -15.68 -5.15
N ALA A 131 4.36 -16.35 -4.14
CA ALA A 131 4.73 -17.72 -3.81
C ALA A 131 4.20 -18.78 -4.80
N GLY A 132 3.21 -18.44 -5.65
CA GLY A 132 2.76 -19.26 -6.76
C GLY A 132 1.29 -19.06 -7.12
N ASP A 133 0.87 -19.66 -8.25
CA ASP A 133 -0.47 -19.51 -8.82
C ASP A 133 -1.53 -20.44 -8.20
N VAL A 134 -1.30 -20.99 -7.00
CA VAL A 134 -2.29 -21.88 -6.37
C VAL A 134 -3.53 -21.06 -6.03
N PRO A 135 -4.71 -21.34 -6.63
CA PRO A 135 -5.91 -20.61 -6.33
C PRO A 135 -6.46 -21.14 -5.01
N TYR A 136 -6.04 -20.50 -3.92
CA TYR A 136 -6.54 -20.82 -2.59
C TYR A 136 -7.98 -20.33 -2.42
N PRO A 137 -8.84 -21.07 -1.67
CA PRO A 137 -10.18 -20.62 -1.30
C PRO A 137 -10.16 -19.28 -0.58
N GLY A 138 -11.18 -18.44 -0.81
CA GLY A 138 -11.25 -17.09 -0.26
C GLY A 138 -11.00 -17.00 1.25
N TRP A 139 -11.59 -17.91 2.03
CA TRP A 139 -11.42 -17.93 3.49
C TRP A 139 -9.98 -18.23 3.90
N PHE A 140 -9.23 -19.01 3.11
CA PHE A 140 -7.83 -19.31 3.43
C PHE A 140 -6.93 -18.15 3.06
N ARG A 141 -7.20 -17.47 1.93
CA ARG A 141 -6.47 -16.26 1.54
C ARG A 141 -6.58 -15.19 2.64
N GLU A 142 -7.80 -14.87 3.06
CA GLU A 142 -8.01 -13.88 4.12
C GLU A 142 -7.55 -14.37 5.49
N GLY A 143 -7.77 -15.65 5.80
CA GLY A 143 -7.36 -16.21 7.07
C GLY A 143 -5.84 -16.27 7.23
N PHE A 144 -5.09 -16.51 6.16
CA PHE A 144 -3.63 -16.43 6.15
C PHE A 144 -3.17 -15.01 6.45
N ALA A 145 -3.73 -14.01 5.75
CA ALA A 145 -3.40 -12.61 5.97
C ALA A 145 -3.70 -12.16 7.41
N GLU A 146 -4.88 -12.50 7.95
CA GLU A 146 -5.24 -12.20 9.35
C GLU A 146 -4.34 -12.95 10.36
N PHE A 147 -3.86 -14.15 10.02
CA PHE A 147 -2.98 -14.93 10.90
C PHE A 147 -1.59 -14.30 11.04
N PHE A 148 -1.10 -13.62 10.01
CA PHE A 148 0.20 -12.92 10.02
C PHE A 148 0.09 -11.42 10.33
N ALA A 149 -1.11 -10.82 10.26
CA ALA A 149 -1.31 -9.38 10.44
C ALA A 149 -0.81 -8.81 11.78
N THR A 150 -0.67 -9.65 12.82
CA THR A 150 -0.17 -9.23 14.15
C THR A 150 1.24 -9.74 14.45
N ALA A 151 1.92 -10.31 13.45
CA ALA A 151 3.22 -10.93 13.66
C ALA A 151 4.26 -9.92 14.16
N THR A 152 5.11 -10.38 15.06
CA THR A 152 6.27 -9.61 15.51
C THR A 152 7.53 -10.40 15.17
N VAL A 153 8.58 -9.69 14.77
CA VAL A 153 9.88 -10.28 14.46
C VAL A 153 10.96 -9.38 15.06
N SER A 154 11.73 -9.95 15.97
CA SER A 154 12.87 -9.27 16.59
C SER A 154 14.06 -9.18 15.64
N GLU A 155 15.05 -8.35 15.99
CA GLU A 155 16.29 -8.23 15.22
C GLU A 155 17.11 -9.53 15.18
N SER A 156 17.04 -10.35 16.24
CA SER A 156 17.67 -11.66 16.28
C SER A 156 16.93 -12.72 15.45
N GLY A 157 15.78 -12.36 14.87
CA GLY A 157 14.95 -13.26 14.06
C GLY A 157 13.99 -14.14 14.86
N ALA A 158 13.84 -13.92 16.17
CA ALA A 158 12.77 -14.56 16.92
C ALA A 158 11.43 -13.93 16.52
N ALA A 159 10.55 -14.73 15.92
CA ALA A 159 9.23 -14.32 15.45
C ALA A 159 8.10 -14.94 16.27
N SER A 160 7.02 -14.19 16.48
CA SER A 160 5.76 -14.70 17.03
C SER A 160 4.57 -14.24 16.19
N PHE A 161 3.62 -15.12 15.91
CA PHE A 161 2.50 -14.86 15.00
C PHE A 161 1.31 -15.80 15.26
N GLY A 162 0.17 -15.51 14.63
CA GLY A 162 -1.03 -16.33 14.69
C GLY A 162 -2.13 -15.80 15.61
N LEU A 163 -1.83 -14.88 16.53
CA LEU A 163 -2.88 -14.21 17.29
C LEU A 163 -3.65 -13.23 16.38
N PRO A 164 -4.96 -13.10 16.52
CA PRO A 164 -5.71 -12.12 15.74
C PRO A 164 -5.66 -10.74 16.42
N ASN A 165 -6.05 -9.71 15.67
CA ASN A 165 -6.36 -8.41 16.26
C ASN A 165 -7.49 -8.55 17.30
N ALA A 166 -7.43 -7.79 18.40
CA ALA A 166 -8.40 -7.81 19.48
C ALA A 166 -9.87 -7.60 19.02
N GLY A 167 -10.08 -6.76 18.00
CA GLY A 167 -11.40 -6.51 17.42
C GLY A 167 -12.00 -7.76 16.77
N ARG A 168 -11.18 -8.65 16.20
CA ARG A 168 -11.64 -9.94 15.64
C ARG A 168 -12.09 -10.90 16.74
N LEU A 169 -11.36 -10.98 17.85
CA LEU A 169 -11.78 -11.78 19.01
C LEU A 169 -13.08 -11.28 19.60
N GLN A 170 -13.22 -9.96 19.72
CA GLN A 170 -14.45 -9.34 20.19
C GLN A 170 -15.62 -9.71 19.26
N ALA A 171 -15.44 -9.61 17.94
CA ALA A 171 -16.46 -10.01 16.98
C ALA A 171 -16.85 -11.49 17.13
N LEU A 172 -15.87 -12.40 17.20
CA LEU A 172 -16.12 -13.84 17.37
C LEU A 172 -16.87 -14.16 18.67
N ALA A 173 -16.64 -13.38 19.73
CA ALA A 173 -17.30 -13.56 21.03
C ALA A 173 -18.72 -12.96 21.08
N GLN A 174 -18.94 -11.80 20.45
CA GLN A 174 -20.14 -10.98 20.69
C GLN A 174 -21.11 -10.92 19.52
N GLN A 175 -20.66 -11.22 18.29
CA GLN A 175 -21.48 -11.07 17.08
C GLN A 175 -21.96 -12.42 16.55
N ARG A 176 -22.99 -12.38 15.70
CA ARG A 176 -23.52 -13.56 15.02
C ARG A 176 -22.54 -14.02 13.95
N TRP A 177 -22.19 -15.30 14.01
CA TRP A 177 -21.35 -15.94 13.00
C TRP A 177 -22.14 -16.18 11.71
N LEU A 178 -21.44 -16.11 10.59
CA LEU A 178 -21.91 -16.58 9.29
C LEU A 178 -22.03 -18.12 9.31
N PRO A 179 -23.05 -18.68 8.65
CA PRO A 179 -23.09 -20.10 8.33
C PRO A 179 -21.80 -20.54 7.61
N MET A 180 -21.20 -21.65 8.03
CA MET A 180 -19.90 -22.07 7.46
C MET A 180 -19.99 -22.49 5.98
N ASP A 181 -21.17 -22.84 5.48
CA ASP A 181 -21.38 -23.07 4.06
C ASP A 181 -21.26 -21.79 3.22
N VAL A 182 -21.66 -20.63 3.78
CA VAL A 182 -21.39 -19.31 3.18
C VAL A 182 -19.89 -19.01 3.21
N VAL A 183 -19.23 -19.23 4.35
CA VAL A 183 -17.79 -18.96 4.50
C VAL A 183 -16.95 -19.81 3.54
N LEU A 184 -17.26 -21.10 3.42
CA LEU A 184 -16.53 -22.04 2.56
C LEU A 184 -16.71 -21.75 1.06
N ARG A 185 -17.87 -21.21 0.65
CA ARG A 185 -18.18 -20.92 -0.76
C ARG A 185 -17.83 -19.51 -1.20
N ALA A 186 -17.76 -18.53 -0.30
CA ALA A 186 -17.47 -17.15 -0.68
C ALA A 186 -16.04 -17.03 -1.23
N ASP A 187 -15.93 -16.34 -2.37
CA ASP A 187 -14.65 -15.98 -2.96
C ASP A 187 -14.12 -14.68 -2.33
N GLY A 188 -13.77 -14.77 -1.05
CA GLY A 188 -13.30 -13.64 -0.25
C GLY A 188 -14.45 -12.83 0.38
N SER A 189 -14.07 -11.74 1.03
CA SER A 189 -14.99 -10.90 1.80
C SER A 189 -16.05 -10.19 0.95
N LEU A 190 -15.79 -9.94 -0.34
CA LEU A 190 -16.76 -9.35 -1.26
C LEU A 190 -17.93 -10.30 -1.59
N GLY A 191 -17.78 -11.60 -1.31
CA GLY A 191 -18.85 -12.59 -1.47
C GLY A 191 -19.90 -12.57 -0.35
N VAL A 192 -19.78 -11.71 0.67
CA VAL A 192 -20.71 -11.62 1.80
C VAL A 192 -21.36 -10.23 1.92
N ALA A 193 -22.56 -10.20 2.52
CA ALA A 193 -23.43 -9.02 2.47
C ALA A 193 -23.14 -8.00 3.59
N GLY A 194 -22.59 -6.85 3.23
CA GLY A 194 -22.46 -5.70 4.11
C GLY A 194 -21.29 -5.77 5.09
N GLN A 195 -20.92 -4.61 5.64
CA GLN A 195 -19.69 -4.41 6.41
C GLN A 195 -19.59 -5.31 7.66
N GLN A 196 -20.70 -5.55 8.35
CA GLN A 196 -20.72 -6.42 9.52
C GLN A 196 -20.40 -7.88 9.16
N GLN A 197 -20.99 -8.40 8.08
CA GLN A 197 -20.71 -9.77 7.63
C GLN A 197 -19.28 -9.89 7.09
N MET A 198 -18.78 -8.87 6.39
CA MET A 198 -17.37 -8.81 5.96
C MET A 198 -16.42 -8.91 7.16
N GLY A 199 -16.66 -8.11 8.20
CA GLY A 199 -15.89 -8.17 9.45
C GLY A 199 -15.90 -9.56 10.10
N MET A 200 -17.06 -10.22 10.12
CA MET A 200 -17.20 -11.58 10.64
C MET A 200 -16.54 -12.63 9.72
N TYR A 201 -16.59 -12.45 8.40
CA TYR A 201 -15.91 -13.33 7.44
C TYR A 201 -14.41 -13.35 7.68
N TYR A 202 -13.77 -12.19 7.86
CA TYR A 202 -12.36 -12.10 8.25
C TYR A 202 -12.08 -12.85 9.55
N ALA A 203 -12.91 -12.62 10.58
CA ALA A 203 -12.71 -13.24 11.88
C ALA A 203 -12.87 -14.79 11.85
N GLN A 204 -13.85 -15.31 11.11
CA GLN A 204 -14.04 -16.76 10.93
C GLN A 204 -12.95 -17.36 10.03
N SER A 205 -12.47 -16.63 9.03
CA SER A 205 -11.35 -17.02 8.16
C SER A 205 -10.06 -17.19 8.97
N TRP A 206 -9.77 -16.25 9.88
CA TRP A 206 -8.69 -16.39 10.85
C TRP A 206 -8.90 -17.61 11.75
N ALA A 207 -10.08 -17.79 12.34
CA ALA A 207 -10.34 -18.89 13.27
C ALA A 207 -10.16 -20.25 12.61
N LEU A 208 -10.62 -20.40 11.36
CA LEU A 208 -10.46 -21.60 10.56
C LEU A 208 -9.00 -21.86 10.21
N THR A 209 -8.28 -20.84 9.76
CA THR A 209 -6.85 -20.94 9.43
C THR A 209 -6.02 -21.29 10.65
N HIS A 210 -6.25 -20.61 11.78
CA HIS A 210 -5.59 -20.90 13.04
C HIS A 210 -5.86 -22.34 13.52
N TRP A 211 -7.10 -22.81 13.40
CA TRP A 211 -7.44 -24.18 13.76
C TRP A 211 -6.68 -25.17 12.87
N LEU A 212 -6.67 -24.99 11.55
CA LEU A 212 -5.93 -25.84 10.62
C LEU A 212 -4.43 -25.85 10.93
N LEU A 213 -3.82 -24.68 11.11
CA LEU A 213 -2.37 -24.55 11.31
C LEU A 213 -1.90 -25.08 12.67
N ALA A 214 -2.80 -25.28 13.64
CA ALA A 214 -2.47 -25.85 14.94
C ALA A 214 -2.23 -27.39 14.91
N ASP A 215 -2.46 -28.06 13.77
CA ASP A 215 -2.19 -29.51 13.62
C ASP A 215 -1.65 -29.83 12.22
N PRO A 216 -0.42 -30.38 12.10
CA PRO A 216 0.16 -30.76 10.81
C PRO A 216 -0.69 -31.73 9.97
N ALA A 217 -1.50 -32.59 10.60
CA ALA A 217 -2.40 -33.48 9.87
C ALA A 217 -3.52 -32.71 9.16
N ARG A 218 -4.06 -31.67 9.81
CA ARG A 218 -5.08 -30.79 9.21
C ARG A 218 -4.51 -29.98 8.04
N ILE A 219 -3.27 -29.53 8.13
CA ILE A 219 -2.58 -28.84 7.03
C ILE A 219 -2.45 -29.76 5.80
N ARG A 220 -2.11 -31.04 5.98
CA ARG A 220 -2.04 -31.98 4.85
C ARG A 220 -3.41 -32.17 4.18
N SER A 221 -4.48 -32.28 4.98
CA SER A 221 -5.84 -32.36 4.46
C SER A 221 -6.28 -31.09 3.71
N LEU A 222 -5.75 -29.92 4.08
CA LEU A 222 -6.00 -28.68 3.33
C LEU A 222 -5.51 -28.76 1.88
N SER A 223 -4.34 -29.35 1.63
CA SER A 223 -3.84 -29.52 0.25
C SER A 223 -4.79 -30.38 -0.60
N SER A 224 -5.34 -31.46 -0.03
CA SER A 224 -6.36 -32.28 -0.69
C SER A 224 -7.65 -31.50 -0.93
N TYR A 225 -8.06 -30.67 0.04
CA TYR A 225 -9.25 -29.82 -0.09
C TYR A 225 -9.12 -28.78 -1.20
N VAL A 226 -7.99 -28.06 -1.24
CA VAL A 226 -7.69 -27.10 -2.30
C VAL A 226 -7.69 -27.77 -3.67
N THR A 227 -7.10 -28.96 -3.78
CA THR A 227 -7.09 -29.74 -5.03
C THR A 227 -8.50 -30.10 -5.49
N ALA A 228 -9.36 -30.59 -4.59
CA ALA A 228 -10.74 -30.96 -4.92
C ALA A 228 -11.59 -29.76 -5.37
N VAL A 229 -11.49 -28.63 -4.66
CA VAL A 229 -12.22 -27.40 -5.01
C VAL A 229 -11.74 -26.84 -6.34
N ASN A 230 -10.43 -26.84 -6.59
CA ASN A 230 -9.87 -26.39 -7.87
C ASN A 230 -10.23 -27.32 -9.03
N GLY A 231 -10.54 -28.58 -8.74
CA GLY A 231 -11.13 -29.54 -9.68
C GLY A 231 -12.62 -29.33 -9.96
N GLY A 232 -13.26 -28.30 -9.38
CA GLY A 232 -14.66 -27.95 -9.59
C GLY A 232 -15.65 -28.58 -8.62
N GLN A 233 -15.18 -29.29 -7.58
CA GLN A 233 -16.06 -29.84 -6.55
C GLN A 233 -16.64 -28.71 -5.67
N ASP A 234 -17.90 -28.85 -5.25
CA ASP A 234 -18.52 -27.93 -4.28
C ASP A 234 -17.68 -27.86 -2.98
N PRO A 235 -17.32 -26.66 -2.51
CA PRO A 235 -16.50 -26.47 -1.30
C PRO A 235 -17.04 -27.18 -0.06
N VAL A 236 -18.36 -27.23 0.14
CA VAL A 236 -18.94 -27.88 1.33
C VAL A 236 -18.87 -29.40 1.22
N ALA A 237 -19.19 -29.95 0.05
CA ALA A 237 -19.07 -31.38 -0.20
C ALA A 237 -17.62 -31.87 -0.06
N ALA A 238 -16.66 -31.11 -0.62
CA ALA A 238 -15.23 -31.39 -0.47
C ALA A 238 -14.79 -31.35 1.00
N TRP A 239 -15.26 -30.36 1.75
CA TRP A 239 -14.95 -30.25 3.18
C TRP A 239 -15.45 -31.46 3.96
N GLN A 240 -16.71 -31.83 3.78
CA GLN A 240 -17.31 -33.00 4.45
C GLN A 240 -16.59 -34.30 4.12
N ALA A 241 -16.22 -34.51 2.85
CA ALA A 241 -15.52 -35.72 2.41
C ALA A 241 -14.11 -35.85 3.02
N ILE A 242 -13.39 -34.73 3.18
CA ILE A 242 -11.98 -34.72 3.58
C ILE A 242 -11.81 -34.59 5.10
N PHE A 243 -12.61 -33.75 5.74
CA PHE A 243 -12.53 -33.48 7.17
C PHE A 243 -13.58 -34.23 8.00
N GLY A 244 -14.56 -34.90 7.36
CA GLY A 244 -15.58 -35.69 8.06
C GLY A 244 -16.54 -34.85 8.90
N MET A 245 -16.69 -33.55 8.60
CA MET A 245 -17.46 -32.60 9.40
C MET A 245 -18.46 -31.81 8.55
N THR A 246 -19.69 -31.67 9.05
CA THR A 246 -20.68 -30.75 8.48
C THR A 246 -20.32 -29.29 8.78
N PRO A 247 -20.88 -28.30 8.04
CA PRO A 247 -20.72 -26.88 8.36
C PRO A 247 -21.09 -26.51 9.81
N ASP A 248 -22.13 -27.13 10.37
CA ASP A 248 -22.55 -26.90 11.76
C ASP A 248 -21.55 -27.47 12.76
N GLN A 249 -21.03 -28.68 12.50
CA GLN A 249 -19.97 -29.28 13.30
C GLN A 249 -18.69 -28.43 13.24
N LEU A 250 -18.34 -27.91 12.07
CA LEU A 250 -17.23 -26.97 11.91
C LEU A 250 -17.45 -25.69 12.73
N THR A 251 -18.65 -25.12 12.69
CA THR A 251 -19.00 -23.95 13.51
C THR A 251 -18.80 -24.24 15.01
N ALA A 252 -19.29 -25.37 15.49
CA ALA A 252 -19.12 -25.78 16.88
C ALA A 252 -17.64 -26.00 17.25
N GLN A 253 -16.88 -26.64 16.36
CA GLN A 253 -15.45 -26.91 16.52
C GLN A 253 -14.63 -25.60 16.61
N LEU A 254 -14.87 -24.65 15.71
CA LEU A 254 -14.19 -23.36 15.73
C LEU A 254 -14.57 -22.53 16.95
N ARG A 255 -15.85 -22.55 17.36
CA ARG A 255 -16.29 -21.90 18.61
C ARG A 255 -15.62 -22.50 19.85
N ALA A 256 -15.41 -23.82 19.88
CA ALA A 256 -14.64 -24.45 20.95
C ALA A 256 -13.17 -24.03 20.90
N HIS A 257 -12.57 -24.03 19.70
CA HIS A 257 -11.18 -23.62 19.48
C HIS A 257 -10.88 -22.20 19.98
N VAL A 258 -11.70 -21.22 19.60
CA VAL A 258 -11.50 -19.80 19.98
C VAL A 258 -11.83 -19.50 21.44
N ARG A 259 -12.61 -20.35 22.12
CA ARG A 259 -12.89 -20.23 23.56
C ARG A 259 -11.76 -20.79 24.43
N ASN A 260 -11.01 -21.75 23.89
CA ASN A 260 -9.85 -22.28 24.58
C ASN A 260 -8.70 -21.26 24.55
N ARG A 261 -7.68 -21.49 25.37
CA ARG A 261 -6.48 -20.65 25.36
C ARG A 261 -5.81 -20.73 23.99
N LEU A 262 -5.93 -19.64 23.22
CA LEU A 262 -5.24 -19.48 21.95
C LEU A 262 -3.73 -19.45 22.20
N THR A 263 -3.01 -20.22 21.39
CA THR A 263 -1.54 -20.25 21.35
C THR A 263 -1.07 -19.49 20.12
N TYR A 264 0.09 -18.87 20.21
CA TYR A 264 0.77 -18.32 19.05
C TYR A 264 1.82 -19.32 18.54
N ALA A 265 2.18 -19.20 17.27
CA ALA A 265 3.32 -19.89 16.71
C ALA A 265 4.59 -19.06 16.92
N THR A 266 5.72 -19.75 17.11
CA THR A 266 7.05 -19.15 17.14
C THR A 266 7.89 -19.74 16.02
N LEU A 267 8.74 -18.90 15.42
CA LEU A 267 9.73 -19.32 14.44
C LEU A 267 11.00 -18.50 14.64
N ASP A 268 12.13 -19.19 14.74
CA ASP A 268 13.44 -18.53 14.66
C ASP A 268 13.89 -18.51 13.21
N ILE A 269 14.05 -17.32 12.66
CA ILE A 269 14.67 -17.08 11.35
C ILE A 269 16.07 -16.47 11.56
N PRO A 270 16.97 -16.52 10.56
CA PRO A 270 18.27 -15.85 10.67
C PRO A 270 18.11 -14.36 11.01
N PRO A 271 19.04 -13.75 11.78
CA PRO A 271 18.99 -12.32 12.09
C PRO A 271 18.92 -11.46 10.83
N ILE A 272 18.01 -10.48 10.82
CA ILE A 272 17.79 -9.60 9.67
C ILE A 272 18.24 -8.18 10.01
N ARG A 273 19.28 -7.75 9.29
CA ARG A 273 19.87 -6.40 9.34
C ARG A 273 19.81 -5.81 7.94
N PRO A 274 18.68 -5.22 7.53
CA PRO A 274 18.52 -4.74 6.17
C PRO A 274 19.41 -3.52 5.93
N VAL A 275 19.96 -3.42 4.72
CA VAL A 275 20.61 -2.18 4.26
C VAL A 275 19.51 -1.18 3.96
N ILE A 276 19.53 -0.04 4.66
CA ILE A 276 18.55 1.03 4.50
C ILE A 276 19.27 2.31 4.13
N THR A 277 18.97 2.82 2.93
CA THR A 277 19.43 4.14 2.48
C THR A 277 18.35 5.17 2.81
N VAL A 278 18.71 6.21 3.57
CA VAL A 278 17.78 7.31 3.91
C VAL A 278 18.23 8.57 3.17
N THR A 279 17.27 9.22 2.51
CA THR A 279 17.47 10.48 1.82
C THR A 279 16.45 11.50 2.33
N THR A 280 16.90 12.69 2.71
CA THR A 280 16.01 13.83 2.97
C THR A 280 15.44 14.32 1.63
N LEU A 281 14.13 14.48 1.56
CA LEU A 281 13.45 15.03 0.39
C LEU A 281 13.53 16.55 0.37
N SER A 282 13.29 17.13 -0.80
CA SER A 282 13.29 18.58 -0.97
C SER A 282 12.17 19.25 -0.15
N PRO A 283 12.29 20.56 0.13
CA PRO A 283 11.24 21.29 0.84
C PRO A 283 9.86 21.28 0.17
N ALA A 284 9.79 20.96 -1.14
CA ALA A 284 8.51 20.81 -1.82
C ALA A 284 7.67 19.65 -1.25
N ALA A 285 8.32 18.60 -0.75
CA ALA A 285 7.69 17.39 -0.23
C ALA A 285 6.59 17.66 0.79
N ASP A 286 6.80 18.66 1.64
CA ASP A 286 5.84 19.13 2.64
C ASP A 286 4.48 19.53 2.08
N THR A 287 4.49 20.07 0.86
CA THR A 287 3.28 20.58 0.21
C THR A 287 2.71 19.55 -0.74
N VAL A 288 3.53 18.68 -1.33
CA VAL A 288 3.12 17.88 -2.49
C VAL A 288 2.93 16.39 -2.22
N ILE A 289 3.59 15.78 -1.22
CA ILE A 289 3.50 14.31 -1.05
C ILE A 289 2.05 13.85 -0.84
N LEU A 290 1.34 14.44 0.12
CA LEU A 290 -0.02 14.00 0.43
C LEU A 290 -1.00 14.35 -0.72
N PRO A 291 -0.98 15.57 -1.29
CA PRO A 291 -1.77 15.88 -2.49
C PRO A 291 -1.45 14.99 -3.70
N ALA A 292 -0.19 14.60 -3.90
CA ALA A 292 0.20 13.70 -4.98
C ALA A 292 -0.33 12.27 -4.75
N ILE A 293 -0.37 11.78 -3.50
CA ILE A 293 -1.06 10.52 -3.17
C ILE A 293 -2.54 10.61 -3.54
N ASN A 294 -3.21 11.71 -3.17
CA ASN A 294 -4.61 11.94 -3.53
C ASN A 294 -4.82 11.98 -5.04
N ALA A 295 -3.90 12.62 -5.78
CA ALA A 295 -3.93 12.67 -7.24
C ALA A 295 -3.79 11.28 -7.91
N ARG A 296 -3.37 10.25 -7.18
CA ARG A 296 -3.32 8.84 -7.62
C ARG A 296 -4.57 8.04 -7.26
N SER A 297 -5.61 8.68 -6.70
CA SER A 297 -6.89 8.03 -6.36
C SER A 297 -7.46 7.20 -7.52
N TRP A 298 -7.94 6.00 -7.21
CA TRP A 298 -8.62 5.13 -8.17
C TRP A 298 -10.02 5.64 -8.55
N ASN A 299 -10.61 6.53 -7.72
CA ASN A 299 -11.89 7.18 -7.98
C ASN A 299 -11.71 8.71 -8.10
N PRO A 300 -11.31 9.23 -9.27
CA PRO A 300 -11.07 10.66 -9.47
C PRO A 300 -12.32 11.51 -9.31
N GLU A 301 -13.48 10.97 -9.66
CA GLU A 301 -14.75 11.71 -9.64
C GLU A 301 -15.19 12.05 -8.22
N ALA A 302 -14.75 11.26 -7.24
CA ALA A 302 -14.95 11.53 -5.82
C ALA A 302 -13.93 12.54 -5.24
N THR A 303 -12.97 13.01 -6.04
CA THR A 303 -11.94 13.96 -5.63
C THR A 303 -12.32 15.39 -6.04
N ASP A 304 -12.08 16.37 -5.18
CA ASP A 304 -12.14 17.79 -5.58
C ASP A 304 -10.93 18.15 -6.45
N GLY A 305 -11.01 17.75 -7.73
CA GLY A 305 -9.96 17.94 -8.73
C GLY A 305 -9.53 19.39 -8.90
N PRO A 306 -10.45 20.37 -9.05
CA PRO A 306 -10.09 21.78 -9.15
C PRO A 306 -9.32 22.31 -7.95
N ALA A 307 -9.73 21.97 -6.72
CA ALA A 307 -9.01 22.39 -5.51
C ALA A 307 -7.62 21.74 -5.42
N LEU A 308 -7.51 20.46 -5.77
CA LEU A 308 -6.26 19.72 -5.76
C LEU A 308 -5.28 20.25 -6.82
N LEU A 309 -5.77 20.54 -8.03
CA LEU A 309 -4.98 21.17 -9.09
C LEU A 309 -4.49 22.57 -8.68
N ALA A 310 -5.35 23.39 -8.08
CA ALA A 310 -4.95 24.71 -7.56
C ALA A 310 -3.85 24.60 -6.49
N THR A 311 -3.97 23.60 -5.60
CA THR A 311 -2.95 23.32 -4.57
C THR A 311 -1.60 22.96 -5.20
N LEU A 312 -1.59 22.07 -6.18
CA LEU A 312 -0.36 21.60 -6.83
C LEU A 312 0.25 22.65 -7.76
N ARG A 313 -0.56 23.49 -8.42
CA ARG A 313 -0.07 24.69 -9.14
C ARG A 313 0.62 25.68 -8.21
N ALA A 314 0.02 25.96 -7.05
CA ALA A 314 0.63 26.85 -6.06
C ALA A 314 1.95 26.28 -5.53
N ALA A 315 2.04 24.97 -5.33
CA ALA A 315 3.28 24.31 -4.94
C ALA A 315 4.36 24.42 -6.04
N ALA A 316 4.03 24.12 -7.30
CA ALA A 316 4.96 24.27 -8.42
C ALA A 316 5.40 25.73 -8.63
N ALA A 317 4.52 26.71 -8.42
CA ALA A 317 4.90 28.13 -8.46
C ALA A 317 5.87 28.53 -7.34
N ARG A 318 5.74 27.90 -6.16
CA ARG A 318 6.65 28.11 -5.02
C ARG A 318 7.98 27.38 -5.21
N PHE A 319 7.98 26.25 -5.92
CA PHE A 319 9.13 25.38 -6.16
C PHE A 319 9.27 25.10 -7.66
N PRO A 320 9.61 26.10 -8.48
CA PRO A 320 9.55 26.00 -9.95
C PRO A 320 10.59 25.05 -10.55
N ASP A 321 11.70 24.81 -9.85
CA ASP A 321 12.81 23.95 -10.28
C ASP A 321 12.93 22.70 -9.40
N ASP A 322 11.83 22.25 -8.80
CA ASP A 322 11.78 21.06 -7.97
C ASP A 322 11.08 19.91 -8.71
N PRO A 323 11.79 18.82 -9.05
CA PRO A 323 11.20 17.71 -9.81
C PRO A 323 9.94 17.13 -9.16
N LEU A 324 9.91 17.03 -7.82
CA LEU A 324 8.77 16.47 -7.10
C LEU A 324 7.53 17.37 -7.24
N ALA A 325 7.70 18.69 -7.16
CA ALA A 325 6.61 19.64 -7.36
C ALA A 325 6.11 19.64 -8.81
N LEU A 326 7.03 19.59 -9.77
CA LEU A 326 6.74 19.59 -11.21
C LEU A 326 6.01 18.30 -11.65
N VAL A 327 6.45 17.14 -11.17
CA VAL A 327 5.77 15.85 -11.42
C VAL A 327 4.38 15.84 -10.80
N ALA A 328 4.24 16.34 -9.57
CA ALA A 328 2.95 16.38 -8.90
C ALA A 328 1.93 17.26 -9.63
N VAL A 329 2.33 18.47 -10.06
CA VAL A 329 1.45 19.32 -10.87
C VAL A 329 1.21 18.73 -12.26
N GLY A 330 2.21 18.11 -12.89
CA GLY A 330 2.05 17.42 -14.17
C GLY A 330 0.96 16.35 -14.14
N ARG A 331 0.95 15.51 -13.09
CA ARG A 331 -0.14 14.52 -12.87
C ARG A 331 -1.51 15.18 -12.74
N ALA A 332 -1.60 16.27 -11.97
CA ALA A 332 -2.86 16.96 -11.74
C ALA A 332 -3.39 17.63 -13.02
N GLU A 333 -2.51 18.25 -13.81
CA GLU A 333 -2.82 18.84 -15.11
C GLU A 333 -3.33 17.77 -16.09
N MET A 334 -2.68 16.61 -16.17
CA MET A 334 -3.13 15.49 -17.01
C MET A 334 -4.54 15.00 -16.68
N ARG A 335 -5.00 15.21 -15.44
CA ARG A 335 -6.23 14.62 -14.91
C ARG A 335 -7.38 15.62 -14.84
N TRP A 336 -7.10 16.87 -14.51
CA TRP A 336 -8.12 17.90 -14.26
C TRP A 336 -7.82 19.24 -14.92
N GLY A 337 -6.68 19.38 -15.60
CA GLY A 337 -6.21 20.63 -16.14
C GLY A 337 -5.93 20.56 -17.63
N ASP A 338 -4.81 21.17 -18.03
CA ASP A 338 -4.41 21.29 -19.42
C ASP A 338 -3.27 20.33 -19.77
N GLU A 339 -3.42 19.59 -20.87
CA GLU A 339 -2.45 18.59 -21.27
C GLU A 339 -1.09 19.19 -21.67
N ALA A 340 -1.07 20.38 -22.28
CA ALA A 340 0.18 21.04 -22.67
C ALA A 340 0.92 21.60 -21.44
N ALA A 341 0.18 22.09 -20.43
CA ALA A 341 0.73 22.45 -19.14
C ALA A 341 1.35 21.24 -18.43
N ALA A 342 0.69 20.08 -18.49
CA ALA A 342 1.24 18.83 -17.97
C ALA A 342 2.57 18.46 -18.64
N GLU A 343 2.59 18.43 -19.97
CA GLU A 343 3.80 18.10 -20.74
C GLU A 343 4.95 19.07 -20.44
N THR A 344 4.66 20.36 -20.32
CA THR A 344 5.65 21.39 -19.98
C THR A 344 6.25 21.12 -18.60
N ALA A 345 5.41 20.87 -17.59
CA ALA A 345 5.89 20.59 -16.24
C ALA A 345 6.69 19.29 -16.16
N LEU A 346 6.21 18.21 -16.81
CA LEU A 346 6.89 16.91 -16.82
C LEU A 346 8.19 16.93 -17.60
N THR A 347 8.26 17.66 -18.71
CA THR A 347 9.51 17.86 -19.47
C THR A 347 10.53 18.58 -18.59
N HIS A 348 10.12 19.67 -17.94
CA HIS A 348 11.02 20.40 -17.04
C HIS A 348 11.48 19.53 -15.87
N ALA A 349 10.60 18.71 -15.29
CA ALA A 349 10.99 17.76 -14.25
C ALA A 349 12.07 16.78 -14.74
N LEU A 350 11.92 16.25 -15.96
CA LEU A 350 12.87 15.30 -16.55
C LEU A 350 14.17 15.94 -17.04
N ASP A 351 14.17 17.25 -17.33
CA ASP A 351 15.40 18.00 -17.60
C ASP A 351 16.23 18.18 -16.32
N LEU A 352 15.55 18.36 -15.18
CA LEU A 352 16.18 18.47 -13.86
C LEU A 352 16.59 17.10 -13.28
N GLN A 353 15.76 16.08 -13.52
CA GLN A 353 15.96 14.72 -13.04
C GLN A 353 15.53 13.70 -14.12
N ALA A 354 16.47 13.32 -14.98
CA ALA A 354 16.22 12.47 -16.15
C ALA A 354 15.76 11.04 -15.82
N ASP A 355 15.96 10.59 -14.58
CA ASP A 355 15.59 9.28 -14.06
C ASP A 355 14.36 9.31 -13.14
N ASP A 356 13.58 10.41 -13.12
CA ASP A 356 12.32 10.46 -12.37
C ASP A 356 11.30 9.46 -12.96
N VAL A 357 11.15 8.33 -12.27
CA VAL A 357 10.30 7.20 -12.69
C VAL A 357 8.85 7.63 -12.87
N GLU A 358 8.33 8.49 -11.99
CA GLU A 358 6.93 8.93 -12.06
C GLU A 358 6.71 9.89 -13.23
N GLY A 359 7.63 10.82 -13.45
CA GLY A 359 7.65 11.69 -14.63
C GLY A 359 7.71 10.92 -15.94
N LEU A 360 8.56 9.88 -16.01
CA LEU A 360 8.67 9.00 -17.17
C LEU A 360 7.38 8.21 -17.42
N ILE A 361 6.76 7.64 -16.38
CA ILE A 361 5.48 6.94 -16.50
C ILE A 361 4.39 7.90 -16.99
N LEU A 362 4.32 9.11 -16.45
CA LEU A 362 3.32 10.11 -16.85
C LEU A 362 3.50 10.57 -18.30
N MET A 363 4.74 10.78 -18.75
CA MET A 363 5.04 11.06 -20.17
C MET A 363 4.68 9.89 -21.08
N ALA A 364 4.90 8.65 -20.64
CA ALA A 364 4.46 7.47 -21.37
C ALA A 364 2.94 7.36 -21.48
N ASP A 365 2.22 7.62 -20.38
CA ASP A 365 0.75 7.62 -20.35
C ASP A 365 0.19 8.73 -21.27
N LEU A 366 0.80 9.92 -21.25
CA LEU A 366 0.46 11.04 -22.13
C LEU A 366 0.61 10.66 -23.61
N ALA A 367 1.78 10.14 -24.00
CA ALA A 367 2.03 9.69 -25.36
C ALA A 367 1.08 8.55 -25.77
N THR A 368 0.79 7.62 -24.85
CA THR A 368 -0.17 6.52 -25.11
C THR A 368 -1.57 7.04 -25.40
N ARG A 369 -2.06 8.04 -24.67
CA ARG A 369 -3.37 8.67 -24.95
C ARG A 369 -3.38 9.31 -26.34
N ARG A 370 -2.38 10.14 -26.65
CA ARG A 370 -2.23 10.79 -27.96
C ARG A 370 -2.19 9.78 -29.11
N GLY A 371 -1.48 8.66 -28.94
CA GLY A 371 -1.44 7.60 -29.95
C GLY A 371 -2.78 6.89 -30.16
N ARG A 372 -3.61 6.76 -29.12
CA ARG A 372 -4.97 6.22 -29.24
C ARG A 372 -5.93 7.19 -29.92
N ASP A 373 -5.78 8.48 -29.67
CA ASP A 373 -6.63 9.53 -30.22
C ASP A 373 -6.21 9.96 -31.64
N ALA A 374 -4.98 9.62 -32.06
CA ALA A 374 -4.45 9.93 -33.38
C ALA A 374 -5.30 9.29 -34.50
N THR A 375 -5.67 10.11 -35.49
CA THR A 375 -6.40 9.66 -36.68
C THR A 375 -5.45 9.17 -37.78
N ASP A 376 -4.23 9.72 -37.82
CA ASP A 376 -3.16 9.35 -38.75
C ASP A 376 -2.28 8.23 -38.18
N ASP A 377 -1.92 7.28 -39.04
CA ASP A 377 -1.14 6.09 -38.65
C ASP A 377 0.32 6.42 -38.33
N ALA A 378 0.91 7.43 -38.98
CA ALA A 378 2.28 7.84 -38.69
C ALA A 378 2.35 8.51 -37.31
N GLU A 379 1.40 9.40 -36.98
CA GLU A 379 1.31 10.00 -35.65
C GLU A 379 1.01 8.97 -34.56
N ARG A 380 0.07 8.05 -34.81
CA ARG A 380 -0.22 6.94 -33.90
C ARG A 380 1.03 6.12 -33.60
N THR A 381 1.80 5.78 -34.64
CA THR A 381 3.05 5.01 -34.50
C THR A 381 4.09 5.80 -33.71
N ARG A 382 4.32 7.08 -34.05
CA ARG A 382 5.25 7.96 -33.36
C ARG A 382 4.96 8.04 -31.87
N GLN A 383 3.69 8.22 -31.49
CA GLN A 383 3.29 8.33 -30.09
C GLN A 383 3.49 7.03 -29.30
N PHE A 384 3.20 5.87 -29.90
CA PHE A 384 3.47 4.60 -29.23
C PHE A 384 4.96 4.27 -29.12
N GLU A 385 5.79 4.72 -30.06
CA GLU A 385 7.25 4.63 -29.96
C GLU A 385 7.80 5.53 -28.84
N LEU A 386 7.30 6.78 -28.73
CA LEU A 386 7.62 7.67 -27.61
C LEU A 386 7.24 7.05 -26.27
N ALA A 387 6.03 6.51 -26.16
CA ALA A 387 5.57 5.85 -24.94
C ALA A 387 6.44 4.64 -24.57
N GLN A 388 6.84 3.80 -25.53
CA GLN A 388 7.78 2.70 -25.33
C GLN A 388 9.15 3.19 -24.83
N GLY A 389 9.66 4.29 -25.39
CA GLY A 389 10.93 4.89 -24.98
C GLY A 389 10.91 5.39 -23.53
N PHE A 390 9.83 6.07 -23.12
CA PHE A 390 9.67 6.51 -21.73
C PHE A 390 9.54 5.35 -20.75
N VAL A 391 8.78 4.30 -21.08
CA VAL A 391 8.68 3.09 -20.24
C VAL A 391 10.03 2.37 -20.12
N ALA A 392 10.80 2.30 -21.21
CA ALA A 392 12.13 1.68 -21.18
C ALA A 392 13.08 2.45 -20.24
N ARG A 393 13.09 3.79 -20.30
CA ARG A 393 13.85 4.64 -19.37
C ARG A 393 13.38 4.46 -17.93
N ALA A 394 12.07 4.32 -17.70
CA ALA A 394 11.54 4.11 -16.35
C ALA A 394 11.97 2.75 -15.78
N LEU A 395 12.03 1.69 -16.60
CA LEU A 395 12.56 0.38 -16.21
C LEU A 395 14.06 0.43 -15.89
N GLU A 396 14.82 1.24 -16.63
CA GLU A 396 16.25 1.44 -16.36
C GLU A 396 16.47 2.21 -15.05
N ALA A 397 15.64 3.23 -14.78
CA ALA A 397 15.71 4.04 -13.57
C ALA A 397 15.32 3.26 -12.31
N ASP A 398 14.21 2.52 -12.34
CA ASP A 398 13.81 1.62 -11.24
C ASP A 398 13.05 0.39 -11.73
N PRO A 399 13.75 -0.76 -11.92
CA PRO A 399 13.10 -2.01 -12.31
C PRO A 399 12.25 -2.63 -11.19
N THR A 400 12.28 -2.07 -9.97
CA THR A 400 11.50 -2.58 -8.83
C THR A 400 10.16 -1.87 -8.64
N ASP A 401 9.89 -0.81 -9.41
CA ASP A 401 8.63 -0.08 -9.32
C ASP A 401 7.53 -0.79 -10.14
N GLN A 402 6.53 -1.32 -9.43
CA GLN A 402 5.39 -2.01 -10.03
C GLN A 402 4.67 -1.17 -11.10
N ARG A 403 4.62 0.15 -10.92
CA ARG A 403 3.88 1.07 -11.79
C ARG A 403 4.46 1.08 -13.19
N VAL A 404 5.76 0.82 -13.35
CA VAL A 404 6.42 0.75 -14.65
C VAL A 404 5.90 -0.45 -15.46
N TYR A 405 5.74 -1.61 -14.83
CA TYR A 405 5.16 -2.80 -15.47
C TYR A 405 3.68 -2.58 -15.82
N ASN A 406 2.93 -1.88 -14.96
CA ASN A 406 1.55 -1.51 -15.26
C ASN A 406 1.49 -0.59 -16.50
N ALA A 407 2.40 0.37 -16.62
CA ALA A 407 2.52 1.23 -17.81
C ALA A 407 2.88 0.42 -19.06
N GLN A 408 3.84 -0.50 -18.96
CA GLN A 408 4.21 -1.40 -20.05
C GLN A 408 3.03 -2.24 -20.55
N ALA A 409 2.21 -2.78 -19.64
CA ALA A 409 1.05 -3.58 -19.97
C ALA A 409 -0.06 -2.80 -20.70
N ARG A 410 -0.10 -1.47 -20.57
CA ARG A 410 -1.07 -0.59 -21.26
C ARG A 410 -0.68 -0.28 -22.70
N LEU A 411 0.57 -0.53 -23.10
CA LEU A 411 1.04 -0.31 -24.46
C LEU A 411 0.45 -1.36 -25.42
N PRO A 412 0.11 -0.97 -26.67
CA PRO A 412 -0.34 -1.93 -27.66
C PRO A 412 0.77 -2.95 -27.94
N ARG A 413 0.41 -4.24 -27.92
CA ARG A 413 1.34 -5.30 -28.32
C ARG A 413 1.70 -5.11 -29.79
N ARG A 414 3.00 -5.12 -30.12
CA ARG A 414 3.43 -5.16 -31.52
C ARG A 414 2.74 -6.34 -32.21
N ILE A 415 1.90 -6.08 -33.20
CA ILE A 415 1.48 -7.11 -34.14
C ILE A 415 2.77 -7.51 -34.85
N ARG A 416 3.26 -8.73 -34.58
CA ARG A 416 4.35 -9.31 -35.37
C ARG A 416 3.76 -9.49 -36.77
N GLY A 417 4.18 -8.62 -37.70
CA GLY A 417 3.92 -8.77 -39.12
C GLY A 417 4.68 -9.95 -39.71
#